data_AF-A0A023AXJ8-F1
#
_entry.id   AF-A0A023AXJ8-F1
#
_cell.length_a   1.000
_cell.length_b   1.000
_cell.length_c   1.000
_cell.angle_alpha   90.00
_cell.angle_beta   90.00
_cell.angle_gamma   90.00
#
_symmetry.space_group_name_H-M   'P 1'
#
loop_
_entity.id
_entity.type
_entity.pdbx_description
1 polymer ?
#
loop_
_entity_poly.entity_id
_entity_poly.type
_entity_poly.pdbx_seq_one_letter_code
_entity_poly.pdbx_strand_id
1 'polypeptide(L)'
;MGVVPTEFGSARVSNGEADVIVGVKADLVPPRLAAPSHGEVFVNVSFAAPAAAEKRLVELGESHSACGLRLGSLLAQYCFGELVFPRTLLCVKTKTKSS
;
A
#
# COMPACT_ATOMS: atom_id res chain seq x y z
N MET A 1 2.98 -19.24 -1.50
CA MET A 1 3.47 -18.59 -0.27
C MET A 1 4.53 -17.57 -0.67
N GLY A 2 4.50 -16.37 -0.08
CA GLY A 2 5.37 -15.24 -0.45
C GLY A 2 6.61 -15.10 0.45
N VAL A 3 7.38 -14.03 0.25
CA VAL A 3 8.69 -13.78 0.91
C VAL A 3 8.55 -13.39 2.39
N VAL A 4 7.40 -12.86 2.79
CA VAL A 4 7.07 -12.54 4.18
C VAL A 4 6.00 -13.52 4.67
N PRO A 5 6.31 -14.43 5.61
CA PRO A 5 5.40 -15.51 6.01
C PRO A 5 4.10 -15.07 6.68
N THR A 6 4.10 -13.88 7.29
CA THR A 6 2.95 -13.34 8.05
C THR A 6 1.95 -12.56 7.20
N GLU A 7 2.20 -12.43 5.90
CA GLU A 7 1.37 -11.65 4.96
C GLU A 7 0.46 -12.57 4.15
N PHE A 8 -0.72 -12.09 3.74
CA PHE A 8 -1.61 -12.84 2.84
C PHE A 8 -0.98 -13.05 1.46
N GLY A 9 -0.24 -12.05 1.00
CA GLY A 9 0.57 -12.10 -0.21
C GLY A 9 1.82 -11.26 -0.03
N SER A 10 2.94 -11.71 -0.56
CA SER A 10 4.18 -10.95 -0.48
C SER A 10 5.12 -11.29 -1.64
N ALA A 11 5.92 -10.31 -2.03
CA ALA A 11 6.88 -10.40 -3.12
C ALA A 11 8.16 -9.64 -2.77
N ARG A 12 9.28 -10.07 -3.34
CA ARG A 12 10.55 -9.34 -3.31
C ARG A 12 10.95 -9.02 -4.73
N VAL A 13 11.23 -7.75 -5.00
CA VAL A 13 11.68 -7.26 -6.30
C VAL A 13 13.03 -6.61 -6.09
N SER A 14 14.03 -7.08 -6.82
CA SER A 14 15.36 -6.48 -6.81
C SER A 14 15.84 -6.26 -8.23
N ASN A 15 16.54 -5.14 -8.44
CA ASN A 15 17.20 -4.81 -9.69
C ASN A 15 18.72 -4.62 -9.52
N GLY A 16 19.29 -5.13 -8.42
CA GLY A 16 20.72 -5.01 -8.08
C GLY A 16 21.09 -3.70 -7.36
N GLU A 17 20.36 -2.61 -7.57
CA GLU A 17 20.57 -1.32 -6.89
C GLU A 17 19.57 -1.09 -5.75
N ALA A 18 18.36 -1.59 -5.93
CA ALA A 18 17.30 -1.54 -4.95
C ALA A 18 16.80 -2.97 -4.69
N ASP A 19 16.34 -3.15 -3.46
CA ASP A 19 15.68 -4.36 -3.01
C ASP A 19 14.42 -3.96 -2.25
N VAL A 20 13.27 -4.35 -2.78
CA VAL A 20 11.96 -3.95 -2.29
C VAL A 20 11.21 -5.20 -1.89
N ILE A 21 10.72 -5.20 -0.64
CA ILE A 21 9.81 -6.22 -0.14
C ILE A 21 8.42 -5.59 -0.06
N VAL A 22 7.44 -6.25 -0.69
CA VAL A 22 6.04 -5.87 -0.65
C VAL A 22 5.27 -6.94 0.11
N GLY A 23 4.40 -6.51 1.02
CA GLY A 23 3.48 -7.35 1.76
C GLY A 23 2.06 -6.80 1.69
N VAL A 24 1.08 -7.71 1.68
CA VAL A 24 -0.34 -7.38 1.69
C VAL A 24 -0.96 -7.95 2.95
N LYS A 25 -1.49 -7.05 3.78
CA LYS A 25 -2.43 -7.36 4.86
C LYS A 25 -3.83 -6.95 4.47
N ALA A 26 -4.81 -7.69 4.99
CA ALA A 26 -6.21 -7.36 4.85
C ALA A 26 -6.88 -7.57 6.21
N ASP A 27 -7.58 -6.53 6.66
CA ASP A 27 -8.36 -6.54 7.89
C ASP A 27 -9.82 -6.22 7.55
N LEU A 28 -10.75 -6.84 8.27
CA LEU A 28 -12.17 -6.49 8.16
C LEU A 28 -12.45 -5.27 9.03
N VAL A 29 -12.82 -4.17 8.38
CA VAL A 29 -13.14 -2.90 9.03
C VAL A 29 -14.52 -2.40 8.60
N PRO A 30 -15.21 -1.59 9.43
CA PRO A 30 -16.42 -0.90 8.98
C PRO A 30 -16.11 0.02 7.78
N PRO A 31 -16.96 0.06 6.74
CA PRO A 31 -16.71 0.90 5.58
C PRO A 31 -16.93 2.38 5.89
N ARG A 32 -16.28 3.27 5.13
CA ARG A 32 -16.49 4.72 5.29
C ARG A 32 -17.91 5.11 4.94
N LEU A 33 -18.48 6.02 5.71
CA LEU A 33 -19.82 6.58 5.45
C LEU A 33 -19.92 7.22 4.06
N ALA A 34 -18.84 7.86 3.58
CA ALA A 34 -18.80 8.51 2.27
C ALA A 34 -18.71 7.51 1.09
N ALA A 35 -18.29 6.27 1.33
CA ALA A 35 -18.11 5.25 0.30
C ALA A 35 -18.43 3.85 0.87
N PRO A 36 -19.68 3.57 1.24
CA PRO A 36 -20.05 2.36 2.00
C PRO A 36 -19.91 1.06 1.20
N SER A 37 -19.83 1.15 -0.13
CA SER A 37 -19.67 0.04 -1.05
C SER A 37 -18.22 -0.26 -1.43
N HIS A 38 -17.24 0.46 -0.87
CA HIS A 38 -15.83 0.32 -1.22
C HIS A 38 -15.02 -0.14 0.00
N GLY A 39 -14.11 -1.08 -0.22
CA GLY A 39 -13.03 -1.34 0.73
C GLY A 39 -12.01 -0.21 0.73
N GLU A 40 -11.28 -0.12 1.84
CA GLU A 40 -10.16 0.80 1.96
C GLU A 40 -8.87 0.10 1.56
N VAL A 41 -7.99 0.84 0.88
CA VAL A 41 -6.66 0.35 0.55
C VAL A 41 -5.66 1.44 0.88
N PHE A 42 -4.60 1.04 1.56
CA PHE A 42 -3.52 1.92 2.00
C PHE A 42 -2.20 1.38 1.46
N VAL A 43 -1.39 2.27 0.90
CA VAL A 43 0.00 1.96 0.56
C VAL A 43 0.89 2.69 1.56
N ASN A 44 1.69 1.93 2.30
CA ASN A 44 2.71 2.48 3.16
C ASN A 44 4.09 2.08 2.62
N VAL A 45 4.98 3.06 2.54
CA VAL A 45 6.36 2.85 2.08
C VAL A 45 7.30 3.30 3.17
N SER A 46 8.18 2.39 3.59
CA SER A 46 9.23 2.65 4.58
C SER A 46 10.58 2.15 4.08
N PHE A 47 11.64 2.79 4.54
CA PHE A 47 13.01 2.43 4.21
C PHE A 47 13.58 1.55 5.33
N ALA A 48 13.90 0.30 5.02
CA ALA A 48 14.37 -0.69 5.99
C ALA A 48 15.74 -0.34 6.60
N ALA A 49 16.61 0.34 5.84
CA ALA A 49 17.90 0.84 6.30
C ALA A 49 17.96 2.37 6.14
N PRO A 50 17.38 3.13 7.09
CA PRO A 50 17.31 4.60 7.04
C PRO A 50 18.67 5.23 6.71
N ALA A 51 19.73 4.83 7.42
CA ALA A 51 21.06 5.43 7.29
C ALA A 51 21.69 5.29 5.88
N ALA A 52 21.36 4.23 5.13
CA ALA A 52 21.87 4.03 3.77
C ALA A 52 21.10 4.87 2.74
N ALA A 53 19.78 5.05 2.95
CA ALA A 53 18.96 5.94 2.14
C ALA A 53 19.22 7.42 2.47
N GLU A 54 19.61 7.71 3.71
CA GLU A 54 19.80 9.05 4.27
C GLU A 54 20.80 9.87 3.49
N LYS A 55 21.93 9.30 3.05
CA LYS A 55 22.92 10.08 2.28
C LYS A 55 22.33 10.69 1.01
N ARG A 56 21.58 9.90 0.22
CA ARG A 56 20.93 10.38 -1.01
C ARG A 56 19.74 11.30 -0.72
N LEU A 57 18.98 11.03 0.34
CA LEU A 57 17.81 11.84 0.70
C LEU A 57 18.21 13.19 1.29
N VAL A 58 19.31 13.26 2.04
CA VAL A 58 19.94 14.50 2.52
C VAL A 58 20.43 15.36 1.35
N GLU A 59 21.07 14.75 0.34
CA GLU A 59 21.47 15.46 -0.89
C GLU A 59 20.26 16.07 -1.63
N LEU A 60 19.09 15.43 -1.53
CA LEU A 60 17.82 15.89 -2.11
C LEU A 60 17.02 16.84 -1.18
N GLY A 61 17.48 17.07 0.05
CA GLY A 61 16.77 17.86 1.05
C GLY A 61 15.43 17.26 1.51
N GLU A 62 15.22 15.95 1.33
CA GLU A 62 13.99 15.24 1.71
C GLU A 62 14.22 14.36 2.94
N SER A 63 13.23 14.32 3.85
CA SER A 63 13.23 13.33 4.93
C SER A 63 12.70 11.97 4.46
N HIS A 64 13.05 10.90 5.17
CA HIS A 64 12.55 9.55 4.85
C HIS A 64 11.02 9.47 4.89
N SER A 65 10.40 10.16 5.85
CA SER A 65 8.95 10.20 5.98
C SER A 65 8.30 10.92 4.81
N ALA A 66 8.83 12.08 4.40
CA ALA A 66 8.30 12.82 3.26
C ALA A 66 8.43 12.04 1.95
N CYS A 67 9.60 11.43 1.71
CA CYS A 67 9.84 10.61 0.53
C CYS A 67 8.95 9.36 0.52
N GLY A 68 8.84 8.65 1.64
CA GLY A 68 7.95 7.48 1.79
C GLY A 68 6.49 7.83 1.55
N LEU A 69 5.99 8.93 2.10
CA LEU A 69 4.63 9.42 1.87
C LEU A 69 4.38 9.74 0.40
N ARG A 70 5.34 10.38 -0.28
CA ARG A 70 5.23 10.70 -1.71
C ARG A 70 5.21 9.44 -2.57
N LEU A 71 6.12 8.49 -2.33
CA LEU A 71 6.12 7.21 -3.05
C LEU A 71 4.84 6.41 -2.79
N GLY A 72 4.39 6.33 -1.53
CA GLY A 72 3.15 5.66 -1.17
C GLY A 72 1.94 6.27 -1.89
N SER A 73 1.87 7.60 -1.94
CA SER A 73 0.81 8.32 -2.66
C SER A 73 0.84 8.04 -4.16
N LEU A 74 2.04 8.03 -4.76
CA LEU A 74 2.21 7.73 -6.18
C LEU A 74 1.79 6.29 -6.51
N LEU A 75 2.24 5.31 -5.72
CA LEU A 75 1.86 3.91 -5.88
C LEU A 75 0.35 3.71 -5.68
N ALA A 76 -0.24 4.38 -4.70
CA ALA A 76 -1.68 4.37 -4.48
C ALA A 76 -2.45 4.87 -5.71
N GLN A 77 -1.99 5.94 -6.38
CA GLN A 77 -2.61 6.44 -7.60
C GLN A 77 -2.57 5.42 -8.74
N TYR A 78 -1.45 4.70 -8.91
CA TYR A 78 -1.33 3.66 -9.94
C TYR A 78 -2.13 2.39 -9.62
N CYS A 79 -2.20 1.99 -8.34
CA CYS A 79 -2.89 0.77 -7.92
C CYS A 79 -4.41 0.95 -7.79
N PHE A 80 -4.88 2.15 -7.43
CA PHE A 80 -6.29 2.39 -7.07
C PHE A 80 -7.09 3.12 -8.15
N GLY A 81 -6.53 3.28 -9.35
CA GLY A 81 -7.37 3.48 -10.52
C GLY A 81 -8.34 2.30 -10.64
N GLU A 82 -9.63 2.58 -10.85
CA GLU A 82 -10.70 1.56 -10.92
C GLU A 82 -10.43 0.46 -11.98
N LEU A 83 -9.49 0.69 -12.90
CA LEU A 83 -9.06 -0.25 -13.94
C LEU A 83 -8.05 -1.31 -13.45
N VAL A 84 -7.38 -1.10 -12.31
CA VAL A 84 -6.34 -2.01 -11.81
C VAL A 84 -6.86 -2.86 -10.66
N PHE A 85 -7.57 -2.25 -9.71
CA PHE A 85 -8.11 -2.96 -8.55
C PHE A 85 -9.44 -2.33 -8.07
N PRO A 86 -10.59 -2.87 -8.51
CA PRO A 86 -11.90 -2.32 -8.16
C PRO A 86 -12.16 -2.50 -6.67
N ARG A 87 -12.20 -1.40 -5.92
CA ARG A 87 -12.37 -1.44 -4.45
C ARG A 87 -13.76 -1.92 -4.04
N THR A 88 -14.71 -1.95 -4.95
CA THR A 88 -16.05 -2.54 -4.75
C THR A 88 -15.98 -4.05 -4.49
N LEU A 89 -14.97 -4.74 -5.03
CA LEU A 89 -14.76 -6.18 -4.80
C LEU A 89 -14.31 -6.50 -3.37
N LEU A 90 -13.82 -5.51 -2.64
CA LEU A 90 -13.40 -5.66 -1.24
C LEU A 90 -14.57 -5.54 -0.24
N CYS A 91 -15.77 -5.16 -0.70
CA CYS A 91 -16.94 -5.05 0.16
C CYS A 91 -17.60 -6.43 0.33
N VAL A 92 -17.46 -7.04 1.51
CA VAL A 92 -17.96 -8.40 1.78
C VAL A 92 -19.49 -8.47 1.91
N LYS A 93 -20.16 -7.35 2.19
CA LYS A 93 -21.64 -7.28 2.26
C LYS A 93 -22.13 -5.84 2.19
N THR A 94 -22.74 -5.43 1.08
CA THR A 94 -23.65 -4.29 1.10
C THR A 94 -24.89 -4.73 1.89
N LYS A 95 -25.31 -4.00 2.93
CA LYS A 95 -26.64 -4.21 3.52
C LYS A 95 -27.68 -3.92 2.44
N THR A 96 -28.06 -4.93 1.66
CA THR A 96 -29.35 -4.95 1.01
C THR A 96 -30.38 -4.98 2.14
N LYS A 97 -31.06 -3.87 2.37
CA LYS A 97 -32.36 -3.93 3.03
C LYS A 97 -33.22 -4.82 2.15
N SER A 98 -33.40 -6.08 2.54
CA SER A 98 -34.54 -6.87 2.08
C SER A 98 -35.78 -6.08 2.48
N SER A 99 -36.56 -5.68 1.46
CA SER A 99 -37.89 -5.09 1.60
C SER A 99 -38.83 -5.98 2.40
#